data_AF-F9G9S4-F1
#
_entry.id   AF-F9G9S4-F1
#
_cell.length_a   1.000
_cell.length_b   1.000
_cell.length_c   1.000
_cell.angle_alpha   90.00
_cell.angle_beta   90.00
_cell.angle_gamma   90.00
#
_symmetry.space_group_name_H-M   'P 1'
#
loop_
_entity.id
_entity.type
_entity.pdbx_description
1 polymer ?
#
loop_
_entity_poly.entity_id
_entity_poly.type
_entity_poly.pdbx_seq_one_letter_code
_entity_poly.pdbx_strand_id
1 'polypeptide(L)'
;MSSPYSYCYEPSQYEGMINGIEVRWQPAGKAKLPSDAGILQVPVETLKRMCEHYGYLLGYRLQSSRVVIKSGPHSFSVDSKTGKRSNDGDHFTVE
;
A
#
# COMPACT_ATOMS: atom_id res chain seq x y z
N MET A 1 -21.22 -4.75 7.61
CA MET A 1 -20.80 -3.57 6.82
C MET A 1 -19.85 -4.06 5.75
N SER A 2 -20.19 -3.93 4.46
CA SER A 2 -19.29 -4.26 3.37
C SER A 2 -18.08 -3.32 3.41
N SER A 3 -16.87 -3.87 3.33
CA SER A 3 -15.68 -3.05 3.15
C SER A 3 -15.84 -2.20 1.88
N PRO A 4 -15.51 -0.89 1.88
CA PRO A 4 -15.54 -0.08 0.66
C PRO A 4 -14.58 -0.60 -0.42
N TYR A 5 -13.65 -1.49 -0.05
CA TYR A 5 -12.73 -2.17 -0.95
C TYR A 5 -12.83 -3.70 -0.77
N SER A 6 -12.97 -4.43 -1.88
CA SER A 6 -13.28 -5.87 -1.87
C SER A 6 -12.06 -6.80 -1.89
N TYR A 7 -10.87 -6.26 -2.17
CA TYR A 7 -9.62 -7.02 -2.35
C TYR A 7 -8.59 -6.55 -1.33
N CYS A 8 -8.81 -6.92 -0.08
CA CYS A 8 -7.99 -6.48 1.04
C CYS A 8 -7.93 -7.55 2.13
N TYR A 9 -6.91 -7.47 2.98
CA TYR A 9 -6.75 -8.35 4.11
C TYR A 9 -7.53 -7.87 5.34
N GLU A 10 -7.60 -8.76 6.33
CA GLU A 10 -7.94 -8.40 7.70
C GLU A 10 -7.01 -7.27 8.21
N PRO A 11 -7.47 -6.40 9.13
CA PRO A 11 -6.69 -5.25 9.59
C PRO A 11 -5.28 -5.58 10.11
N SER A 12 -5.11 -6.74 10.75
CA SER A 12 -3.83 -7.19 11.32
C SER A 12 -2.87 -7.83 10.31
N GLN A 13 -3.36 -8.21 9.12
CA GLN A 13 -2.58 -8.94 8.12
C GLN A 13 -2.03 -7.99 7.06
N TYR A 14 -0.75 -8.14 6.74
CA TYR A 14 -0.01 -7.26 5.83
C TYR A 14 0.71 -8.01 4.71
N GLU A 15 0.45 -9.31 4.58
CA GLU A 15 1.05 -10.21 3.60
C GLU A 15 0.13 -11.42 3.44
N GLY A 16 -0.01 -11.92 2.22
CA GLY A 16 -0.88 -13.06 1.93
C GLY A 16 -1.21 -13.17 0.45
N MET A 17 -2.24 -13.94 0.14
CA MET A 17 -2.77 -14.08 -1.22
C MET A 17 -4.15 -13.42 -1.31
N ILE A 18 -4.37 -12.63 -2.35
CA ILE A 18 -5.68 -12.10 -2.73
C ILE A 18 -5.98 -12.62 -4.14
N ASN A 19 -6.93 -13.54 -4.26
CA ASN A 19 -7.34 -14.17 -5.53
C ASN A 19 -6.15 -14.63 -6.41
N GLY A 20 -5.17 -15.29 -5.80
CA GLY A 20 -4.01 -15.84 -6.52
C GLY A 20 -2.85 -14.86 -6.74
N ILE A 21 -2.95 -13.62 -6.25
CA ILE A 21 -1.87 -12.63 -6.29
C ILE A 21 -1.34 -12.42 -4.87
N GLU A 22 -0.04 -12.58 -4.68
CA GLU A 22 0.62 -12.27 -3.42
C GLU A 22 0.70 -10.75 -3.24
N VAL A 23 0.01 -10.19 -2.24
CA VAL A 23 0.14 -8.76 -1.91
C VAL A 23 0.86 -8.63 -0.58
N ARG A 24 1.99 -7.91 -0.57
CA ARG A 24 2.85 -7.77 0.60
C ARG A 24 3.21 -6.31 0.87
N TRP A 25 3.09 -5.89 2.11
CA TRP A 25 3.58 -4.59 2.57
C TRP A 25 5.03 -4.66 3.02
N GLN A 26 5.86 -3.71 2.58
CA GLN A 26 7.19 -3.53 3.13
C GLN A 26 7.14 -2.95 4.55
N PRO A 27 8.12 -3.26 5.43
CA PRO A 27 8.17 -2.74 6.80
C PRO A 27 8.06 -1.21 6.87
N ALA A 28 8.70 -0.48 5.95
CA ALA A 28 8.65 0.98 5.89
C ALA A 28 7.22 1.50 5.63
N GLY A 29 6.49 0.87 4.71
CA GLY A 29 5.10 1.21 4.42
C GLY A 29 4.18 0.94 5.61
N LYS A 30 4.35 -0.20 6.30
CA LYS A 30 3.61 -0.51 7.54
C LYS A 30 3.83 0.56 8.61
N ALA A 31 5.07 1.00 8.79
CA ALA A 31 5.43 2.00 9.79
C ALA A 31 4.88 3.41 9.48
N LYS A 32 4.78 3.79 8.20
CA LYS A 32 4.28 5.10 7.77
C LYS A 32 2.75 5.18 7.71
N LEU A 33 2.08 4.05 7.49
CA LEU A 33 0.64 3.99 7.26
C LEU A 33 -0.22 4.77 8.29
N PRO A 34 0.05 4.73 9.61
CA PRO A 34 -0.70 5.53 10.58
C PRO A 34 -0.52 7.04 10.41
N SER A 35 0.71 7.48 10.09
CA SER A 35 1.01 8.89 9.83
C SER A 35 0.33 9.38 8.56
N ASP A 36 0.40 8.59 7.48
CA ASP A 36 -0.22 8.93 6.20
C ASP A 36 -1.75 9.02 6.35
N ALA A 37 -2.35 8.08 7.08
CA ALA A 37 -3.78 8.09 7.40
C ALA A 37 -4.19 9.34 8.20
N GLY A 38 -3.36 9.77 9.16
CA GLY A 38 -3.57 11.00 9.93
C GLY A 38 -3.51 12.26 9.05
N ILE A 39 -2.55 12.34 8.13
CA ILE A 39 -2.42 13.45 7.17
C ILE A 39 -3.64 13.51 6.25
N LEU A 40 -4.10 12.36 5.77
CA LEU A 40 -5.24 12.24 4.85
C LEU A 40 -6.61 12.29 5.56
N GLN A 41 -6.63 12.34 6.90
CA GLN A 41 -7.84 12.34 7.73
C GLN A 41 -8.77 11.15 7.44
N VAL A 42 -8.17 9.96 7.21
CA VAL A 42 -8.90 8.71 6.99
C VAL A 42 -8.52 7.66 8.03
N PRO A 43 -9.39 6.69 8.33
CA PRO A 43 -9.00 5.56 9.18
C PRO A 43 -7.83 4.77 8.57
N VAL A 44 -6.88 4.35 9.40
CA VAL A 44 -5.72 3.53 8.99
C VAL A 44 -6.15 2.31 8.18
N GLU A 45 -7.20 1.62 8.64
CA GLU A 45 -7.76 0.47 7.95
C GLU A 45 -8.32 0.81 6.57
N THR A 46 -8.92 1.99 6.41
CA THR A 46 -9.45 2.43 5.11
C THR A 46 -8.32 2.66 4.12
N LEU A 47 -7.26 3.35 4.55
CA LEU A 47 -6.09 3.61 3.72
C LEU A 47 -5.37 2.30 3.34
N LYS A 48 -5.22 1.39 4.31
CA LYS A 48 -4.66 0.05 4.08
C LYS A 48 -5.42 -0.71 3.00
N ARG A 49 -6.74 -0.82 3.16
CA ARG A 49 -7.61 -1.58 2.25
C ARG A 49 -7.62 -0.98 0.85
N MET A 50 -7.55 0.35 0.73
CA MET A 50 -7.39 1.04 -0.54
C MET A 50 -6.09 0.64 -1.23
N CYS A 51 -4.96 0.70 -0.52
CA CYS A 51 -3.65 0.31 -1.07
C CYS A 51 -3.62 -1.16 -1.49
N GLU A 52 -4.17 -2.07 -0.70
CA GLU A 52 -4.26 -3.50 -1.05
C GLU A 52 -5.12 -3.74 -2.27
N HIS A 53 -6.25 -3.04 -2.38
CA HIS A 53 -7.13 -3.13 -3.54
C HIS A 53 -6.44 -2.64 -4.82
N TYR A 54 -5.76 -1.49 -4.76
CA TYR A 54 -4.97 -1.00 -5.90
C TYR A 54 -3.80 -1.93 -6.23
N GLY A 55 -3.10 -2.45 -5.23
CA GLY A 55 -2.04 -3.43 -5.42
C GLY A 55 -2.55 -4.68 -6.15
N TYR A 56 -3.68 -5.24 -5.70
CA TYR A 56 -4.33 -6.35 -6.37
C TYR A 56 -4.72 -6.02 -7.82
N LEU A 57 -5.40 -4.90 -8.06
CA LEU A 57 -5.80 -4.50 -9.42
C LEU A 57 -4.60 -4.31 -10.35
N LEU A 58 -3.49 -3.79 -9.82
CA LEU A 58 -2.24 -3.64 -10.57
C LEU A 58 -1.64 -5.00 -10.93
N GLY A 59 -1.53 -5.91 -9.96
CA GLY A 59 -1.05 -7.27 -10.21
C GLY A 59 -1.91 -8.01 -11.23
N TYR A 60 -3.23 -7.88 -11.11
CA TYR A 60 -4.19 -8.50 -12.04
C TYR A 60 -4.02 -7.96 -13.45
N ARG A 61 -3.93 -6.63 -13.60
CA ARG A 61 -3.76 -5.96 -14.89
C ARG A 61 -2.43 -6.31 -15.56
N LEU A 62 -1.37 -6.44 -14.77
CA LEU A 62 -0.02 -6.74 -15.27
C LEU A 62 0.29 -8.24 -15.31
N GLN A 63 -0.70 -9.09 -15.00
CA GLN A 63 -0.54 -10.55 -14.92
C GLN A 63 0.63 -10.97 -14.01
N SER A 64 0.91 -10.17 -12.99
CA SER A 64 1.96 -10.45 -12.01
C SER A 64 1.38 -11.27 -10.86
N SER A 65 2.15 -12.25 -10.42
CA SER A 65 1.82 -13.10 -9.28
C SER A 65 2.08 -12.43 -7.94
N ARG A 66 2.81 -11.30 -7.91
CA ARG A 66 3.25 -10.64 -6.69
C ARG A 66 3.26 -9.12 -6.81
N VAL A 67 2.69 -8.44 -5.81
CA VAL A 67 2.71 -6.99 -5.68
C VAL A 67 3.26 -6.58 -4.32
N VAL A 68 4.23 -5.69 -4.35
CA VAL A 68 4.87 -5.12 -3.16
C VAL A 68 4.37 -3.69 -2.97
N ILE A 69 3.71 -3.45 -1.83
CA ILE A 69 3.27 -2.13 -1.38
C ILE A 69 4.41 -1.53 -0.55
N LYS A 70 5.06 -0.49 -1.09
CA LYS A 70 6.21 0.14 -0.45
C LYS A 70 5.79 1.19 0.59
N SER A 71 4.66 1.85 0.35
CA SER A 71 4.11 2.91 1.22
C SER A 71 2.65 3.20 0.90
N GLY A 72 1.96 3.91 1.79
CA GLY A 72 0.72 4.60 1.45
C GLY A 72 0.95 5.71 0.42
N PRO A 73 -0.12 6.27 -0.16
CA PRO A 73 0.00 7.42 -1.04
C PRO A 73 0.47 8.64 -0.25
N HIS A 74 1.55 9.25 -0.72
CA HIS A 74 2.07 10.49 -0.18
C HIS A 74 2.63 11.36 -1.30
N SER A 75 2.68 12.67 -1.09
CA SER A 75 3.00 13.61 -2.18
C SER A 75 4.50 13.73 -2.45
N PHE A 76 5.34 13.13 -1.60
CA PHE A 76 6.79 13.28 -1.65
C PHE A 76 7.50 12.21 -0.83
N SER A 77 8.61 11.69 -1.35
CA SER A 77 9.60 10.92 -0.59
C SER A 77 10.66 11.86 -0.01
N VAL A 78 11.19 11.53 1.17
CA VAL A 78 12.35 12.21 1.75
C VAL A 78 13.48 11.19 1.86
N ASP A 79 14.60 11.49 1.21
CA ASP A 79 15.84 10.72 1.39
C ASP A 79 16.34 10.89 2.83
N SER A 80 16.47 9.77 3.55
CA SER A 80 16.85 9.78 4.97
C SER A 80 18.31 10.17 5.23
N LYS A 81 19.18 10.12 4.22
CA LYS A 81 20.60 10.49 4.31
C LYS A 81 20.83 11.94 3.91
N THR A 82 20.10 12.42 2.91
CA THR A 82 20.33 13.76 2.32
C THR A 82 19.26 14.79 2.72
N GLY A 83 18.14 14.35 3.29
CA GLY A 83 16.99 15.21 3.59
C GLY A 83 16.26 15.71 2.34
N LYS A 84 16.66 15.26 1.14
CA LYS A 84 16.11 15.75 -0.12
C LYS A 84 14.69 15.25 -0.31
N ARG A 85 13.77 16.19 -0.52
CA ARG A 85 12.37 15.92 -0.88
C ARG A 85 12.28 15.70 -2.39
N SER A 86 11.75 14.55 -2.80
CA SER A 86 11.51 14.19 -4.20
C SER A 86 10.02 13.92 -4.39
N ASN A 87 9.44 14.39 -5.50
CA ASN A 87 8.06 14.02 -5.85
C ASN A 87 7.98 12.51 -5.94
N ASP A 88 7.02 11.92 -5.23
CA ASP A 88 6.94 10.47 -5.09
C ASP A 88 6.23 9.84 -6.29
N GLY A 89 6.82 8.78 -6.85
CA GLY A 89 6.35 8.14 -8.09
C GLY A 89 6.04 6.65 -7.96
N ASP A 90 6.59 5.96 -6.95
CA ASP A 90 6.64 4.48 -6.93
C ASP A 90 6.06 3.87 -5.63
N HIS A 91 4.75 4.05 -5.41
CA HIS A 91 4.06 3.49 -4.23
C HIS A 91 3.87 1.96 -4.31
N PHE A 92 3.87 1.43 -5.53
CA PHE A 92 3.65 0.01 -5.84
C PHE A 92 4.74 -0.49 -6.77
N THR A 93 5.12 -1.75 -6.62
CA THR A 93 5.96 -2.45 -7.60
C THR A 93 5.41 -3.85 -7.80
N VAL A 94 5.38 -4.28 -9.06
CA VAL A 94 4.99 -5.64 -9.42
C VAL A 94 6.25 -6.47 -9.68
N GLU A 95 6.22 -7.73 -9.26
CA GLU A 95 7.31 -8.70 -9.45
C GLU A 95 6.79 -9.96 -10.14
#